data_AF-A0A4R3VKE0-F1
#
_entry.id   AF-A0A4R3VKE0-F1
#
_cell.length_a   1.000
_cell.length_b   1.000
_cell.length_c   1.000
_cell.angle_alpha   90.00
_cell.angle_beta   90.00
_cell.angle_gamma   90.00
#
_symmetry.space_group_name_H-M   'P 1'
#
loop_
_entity.id
_entity.type
_entity.pdbx_description
1 polymer ?
#
loop_
_entity_poly.entity_id
_entity_poly.type
_entity_poly.pdbx_seq_one_letter_code
_entity_poly.pdbx_strand_id
1 'polypeptide(L)'
;MGSYLEQNIDDCSFIVGYLPGKDANPGSSSDGIYITVLTITEDVSSKIPFVYTQDLTDKSIPKQDSPIILELSIMISVYLKNYSEGLKAISKVIQKLADMSRFVTLDFSFSLCLCTT
;
A
#
# COMPACT_ATOMS: atom_id res chain seq x y z
N MET A 1 -2.00 -10.75 -12.71
CA MET A 1 -0.98 -9.70 -12.65
C MET A 1 -0.43 -9.72 -11.23
N GLY A 2 0.83 -10.13 -11.04
CA GLY A 2 1.45 -10.13 -9.71
C GLY A 2 1.76 -8.71 -9.23
N SER A 3 1.90 -8.51 -7.93
CA SER A 3 2.32 -7.23 -7.35
C SER A 3 3.74 -6.84 -7.79
N TYR A 4 4.13 -5.57 -7.67
CA TYR A 4 5.47 -5.11 -8.07
C TYR A 4 6.60 -5.93 -7.41
N LEU A 5 6.45 -6.25 -6.12
CA LEU A 5 7.46 -7.04 -5.40
C LEU A 5 7.52 -8.49 -5.90
N GLU A 6 6.38 -9.12 -6.19
CA GLU A 6 6.33 -10.47 -6.79
C GLU A 6 6.97 -10.54 -8.17
N GLN A 7 6.92 -9.46 -8.95
CA GLN A 7 7.53 -9.40 -10.28
C GLN A 7 9.04 -9.14 -10.25
N ASN A 8 9.57 -8.69 -9.11
CA ASN A 8 10.96 -8.21 -9.00
C ASN A 8 11.80 -8.97 -7.96
N ILE A 9 11.19 -9.84 -7.16
CA ILE A 9 11.85 -10.67 -6.16
C ILE A 9 11.42 -12.12 -6.38
N ASP A 10 12.29 -12.86 -7.06
CA ASP A 10 12.09 -14.29 -7.28
C ASP A 10 12.20 -15.08 -5.96
N ASP A 11 11.52 -16.23 -5.93
CA ASP A 11 11.53 -17.21 -4.83
C ASP A 11 10.96 -16.71 -3.49
N CYS A 12 10.13 -15.65 -3.52
CA CYS A 12 9.44 -15.15 -2.33
C CYS A 12 7.93 -15.06 -2.55
N SER A 13 7.15 -15.58 -1.60
CA SER A 13 5.71 -15.37 -1.52
C SER A 13 5.42 -14.07 -0.76
N PHE A 14 4.51 -13.26 -1.28
CA PHE A 14 4.09 -12.01 -0.64
C PHE A 14 2.64 -12.11 -0.18
N ILE A 15 2.38 -11.70 1.06
CA ILE A 15 1.08 -11.82 1.71
C ILE A 15 0.70 -10.45 2.26
N VAL A 16 -0.42 -9.91 1.78
CA VAL A 16 -1.01 -8.70 2.36
C VAL A 16 -1.89 -9.11 3.53
N GLY A 17 -1.49 -8.74 4.74
CA GLY A 17 -2.17 -9.15 5.95
C GLY A 17 -1.32 -8.95 7.20
N TYR A 18 -1.86 -9.36 8.34
CA TYR A 18 -1.13 -9.33 9.59
C TYR A 18 -0.17 -10.51 9.67
N LEU A 19 0.99 -10.28 10.30
CA LEU A 19 1.87 -11.37 10.70
C LEU A 19 1.07 -12.34 11.60
N PRO A 20 1.16 -13.67 11.38
CA PRO A 20 0.49 -14.63 12.24
C PRO A 20 0.90 -14.40 13.70
N GLY A 21 -0.11 -14.23 14.56
CA GLY A 21 0.08 -14.05 15.98
C GLY A 21 0.68 -15.30 16.64
N LYS A 22 1.11 -15.15 17.90
CA LYS A 22 1.70 -16.24 18.70
C LYS A 22 0.80 -17.48 18.78
N ASP A 23 -0.52 -17.27 18.75
CA ASP A 23 -1.54 -18.31 18.86
C ASP A 23 -2.11 -18.75 17.50
N ALA A 24 -1.51 -18.30 16.38
CA ALA A 24 -1.93 -18.72 15.06
C ALA A 24 -1.69 -20.23 14.90
N ASN A 25 -2.67 -20.95 14.35
CA ASN A 25 -2.52 -22.38 14.09
C ASN A 25 -1.26 -22.61 13.23
N PRO A 26 -0.37 -23.54 13.61
CA PRO A 26 0.86 -23.83 12.86
C PRO A 26 0.62 -24.28 11.42
N GLY A 27 -0.61 -24.73 11.11
CA GLY A 27 -1.04 -25.12 9.76
C GLY A 27 -1.73 -24.01 8.95
N SER A 28 -1.98 -22.83 9.52
CA SER A 28 -2.64 -21.72 8.82
C SER A 28 -1.69 -20.59 8.42
N SER A 29 -0.44 -20.63 8.86
CA SER A 29 0.59 -19.64 8.50
C SER A 29 1.33 -20.11 7.24
N SER A 30 1.34 -19.26 6.21
CA SER A 30 2.08 -19.53 4.98
C SER A 30 3.48 -18.95 5.14
N ASP A 31 4.50 -19.75 4.81
CA ASP A 31 5.88 -19.26 4.71
C ASP A 31 5.92 -18.13 3.68
N GLY A 32 6.44 -16.96 4.05
CA GLY A 32 6.49 -15.80 3.16
C GLY A 32 6.80 -14.44 3.82
N ILE A 33 6.71 -13.41 3.00
CA ILE A 33 6.89 -12.00 3.37
C ILE A 33 5.51 -11.38 3.57
N TYR A 34 5.29 -10.84 4.77
CA TYR A 34 4.05 -10.21 5.17
C TYR A 34 4.16 -8.70 5.03
N ILE A 35 3.19 -8.10 4.35
CA ILE A 35 3.02 -6.66 4.22
C ILE A 35 1.79 -6.26 5.01
N THR A 36 2.01 -5.61 6.15
CA THR A 36 0.95 -5.16 7.06
C THR A 36 0.79 -3.65 6.95
N VAL A 37 -0.43 -3.18 6.67
CA VAL A 37 -0.77 -1.77 6.79
C VAL A 37 -0.95 -1.44 8.27
N LEU A 38 -0.15 -0.51 8.78
CA LEU A 38 -0.22 -0.07 10.18
C LEU A 38 -1.23 1.05 10.35
N THR A 39 -1.10 2.10 9.54
CA THR A 39 -1.95 3.29 9.60
C THR A 39 -2.18 3.86 8.20
N ILE A 40 -3.33 4.50 8.04
CA ILE A 40 -3.69 5.31 6.88
C ILE A 40 -4.13 6.67 7.43
N THR A 41 -3.43 7.73 7.08
CA THR A 41 -3.68 9.08 7.58
C THR A 41 -3.76 10.07 6.44
N GLU A 42 -4.64 11.08 6.51
CA GLU A 42 -4.62 12.18 5.54
C GLU A 42 -3.34 13.00 5.75
N ASP A 43 -2.58 13.20 4.68
CA ASP A 43 -1.46 14.15 4.69
C ASP A 43 -2.01 15.57 4.49
N VAL A 44 -2.29 16.21 5.62
CA VAL A 44 -2.80 17.59 5.67
C VAL A 44 -1.76 18.59 5.12
N SER A 45 -0.48 18.25 5.15
CA SER A 45 0.59 19.15 4.70
C SER A 45 0.69 19.24 3.19
N SER A 46 0.32 18.17 2.49
CA SER A 46 0.27 18.13 1.02
C SER A 46 -1.06 18.63 0.45
N LYS A 47 -2.00 19.08 1.29
CA LYS A 47 -3.35 19.49 0.88
C LYS A 47 -3.29 20.63 -0.14
N ILE A 48 -3.75 20.35 -1.34
CA ILE A 48 -3.83 21.34 -2.41
C ILE A 48 -5.02 22.27 -2.10
N PRO A 49 -4.81 23.59 -1.95
CA PRO A 49 -5.90 24.51 -1.73
C PRO A 49 -6.86 24.49 -2.92
N PHE A 50 -8.16 24.59 -2.63
CA PHE A 50 -9.19 24.59 -3.66
C PHE A 50 -9.02 25.80 -4.59
N VAL A 51 -8.86 25.55 -5.89
CA VAL A 51 -8.79 26.61 -6.92
C VAL A 51 -10.11 26.67 -7.65
N TYR A 52 -10.80 27.80 -7.55
CA TYR A 52 -11.95 28.07 -8.42
C TYR A 52 -11.42 28.33 -9.84
N THR A 53 -11.86 27.54 -10.82
CA THR A 53 -11.64 27.88 -12.23
C THR A 53 -12.37 29.18 -12.54
N GLN A 54 -11.63 30.24 -12.84
CA GLN A 54 -12.15 31.52 -13.31
C GLN A 54 -12.55 31.42 -14.79
N ASP A 55 -13.48 30.53 -15.14
CA ASP A 55 -14.15 30.61 -16.44
C ASP A 55 -15.46 31.37 -16.27
N LEU A 56 -15.43 32.64 -16.70
CA LEU A 56 -16.48 33.64 -16.55
C LEU A 56 -17.67 33.48 -17.51
N THR A 57 -17.86 32.31 -18.13
CA THR A 57 -18.86 32.15 -19.21
C THR A 57 -19.97 31.13 -18.97
N ASP A 58 -19.95 30.33 -17.90
CA ASP A 58 -21.03 29.38 -17.63
C ASP A 58 -21.51 29.39 -16.18
N LYS A 59 -22.84 29.39 -16.00
CA LYS A 59 -23.54 29.49 -14.70
C LYS A 59 -23.44 28.24 -13.82
N SER A 60 -22.60 27.27 -14.17
CA SER A 60 -22.33 26.11 -13.32
C SER A 60 -20.85 25.76 -13.40
N ILE A 61 -20.06 26.29 -12.48
CA ILE A 61 -18.71 25.78 -12.23
C ILE A 61 -18.89 24.37 -11.62
N PRO A 62 -18.50 23.28 -12.30
CA PRO A 62 -18.53 21.97 -11.67
C PRO A 62 -17.56 22.02 -10.48
N LYS A 63 -18.06 21.74 -9.28
CA LYS A 63 -17.20 21.53 -8.11
C LYS A 63 -16.37 20.28 -8.42
N GLN A 64 -15.07 20.46 -8.66
CA GLN A 64 -14.14 19.34 -8.68
C GLN A 64 -13.67 19.11 -7.24
N ASP A 65 -14.04 17.99 -6.64
CA ASP A 65 -13.59 17.65 -5.30
C ASP A 65 -12.05 17.58 -5.28
N SER A 66 -11.43 18.22 -4.28
CA SER A 66 -9.98 18.18 -4.13
C SER A 66 -9.51 16.74 -3.88
N PRO A 67 -8.38 16.31 -4.47
CA PRO A 67 -7.84 14.99 -4.20
C PRO A 67 -7.50 14.86 -2.71
N ILE A 68 -7.89 13.75 -2.09
CA ILE A 68 -7.46 13.39 -0.74
C ILE A 68 -6.09 12.72 -0.86
N ILE A 69 -5.09 13.28 -0.19
CA ILE A 69 -3.75 12.71 -0.15
C ILE A 69 -3.64 11.90 1.13
N LEU A 70 -3.35 10.61 1.00
CA LEU A 70 -3.21 9.67 2.11
C LEU A 70 -1.75 9.24 2.24
N GLU A 71 -1.23 9.31 3.46
CA GLU A 71 0.02 8.66 3.86
C GLU A 71 -0.30 7.26 4.40
N LEU A 72 0.34 6.25 3.84
CA LEU A 72 0.22 4.87 4.27
C LEU A 72 1.52 4.44 4.95
N SER A 73 1.44 4.09 6.24
CA SER A 73 2.54 3.45 6.95
C SER A 73 2.40 1.93 6.87
N ILE A 74 3.42 1.28 6.33
CA ILE A 74 3.46 -0.18 6.17
C ILE A 74 4.61 -0.79 6.97
N MET A 75 4.38 -2.00 7.47
CA MET A 75 5.39 -2.87 8.06
C MET A 75 5.61 -4.06 7.14
N ILE A 76 6.87 -4.35 6.84
CA ILE A 76 7.27 -5.55 6.10
C ILE A 76 7.93 -6.51 7.09
N SER A 77 7.38 -7.71 7.20
CA SER A 77 7.85 -8.76 8.10
C SER A 77 8.09 -10.05 7.33
N VAL A 78 8.90 -10.96 7.88
CA VAL A 78 9.17 -12.27 7.25
C VAL A 78 8.83 -13.38 8.22
N TYR A 79 8.09 -14.36 7.72
CA TYR A 79 7.81 -15.61 8.42
C TYR A 79 8.30 -16.76 7.56
N LEU A 80 9.51 -17.24 7.86
CA LEU A 80 10.12 -18.41 7.22
C LEU A 80 10.65 -19.34 8.31
N LYS A 81 10.55 -20.66 8.10
CA LYS A 81 11.06 -21.68 9.03
C LYS A 81 12.56 -21.56 9.28
N ASN A 82 13.33 -21.07 8.30
CA ASN A 82 14.76 -20.86 8.40
C ASN A 82 15.08 -19.38 8.58
N TYR A 83 15.65 -19.02 9.73
CA TYR A 83 16.03 -17.65 10.06
C TYR A 83 16.99 -17.02 9.03
N SER A 84 17.97 -17.81 8.54
CA SER A 84 18.94 -17.32 7.55
C SER A 84 18.32 -17.03 6.19
N GLU A 85 17.30 -17.80 5.80
CA GLU A 85 16.48 -17.52 4.61
C GLU A 85 15.59 -16.31 4.83
N GLY A 86 15.05 -16.15 6.04
CA GLY A 86 14.33 -14.95 6.48
C GLY A 86 15.15 -13.67 6.29
N LEU A 87 16.39 -13.68 6.77
CA LEU A 87 17.31 -12.55 6.60
C LEU A 87 17.63 -12.27 5.14
N LYS A 88 17.87 -13.31 4.33
CA LYS A 88 18.11 -13.13 2.88
C LYS A 88 16.90 -12.53 2.18
N ALA A 89 15.69 -13.00 2.51
CA ALA A 89 14.45 -12.51 1.93
C ALA A 89 14.22 -11.03 2.27
N ILE A 90 14.33 -10.64 3.54
CA ILE A 90 14.14 -9.22 3.92
C ILE A 90 15.23 -8.32 3.31
N SER A 91 16.49 -8.78 3.23
CA SER A 91 17.55 -8.01 2.57
C SER A 91 17.26 -7.78 1.09
N LYS A 92 16.75 -8.78 0.36
CA LYS A 92 16.31 -8.61 -1.03
C LYS A 92 15.21 -7.57 -1.16
N VAL A 93 14.22 -7.58 -0.26
CA VAL A 93 13.13 -6.58 -0.24
C VAL A 93 13.68 -5.17 -0.01
N ILE A 94 14.52 -4.99 1.01
CA ILE A 94 15.11 -3.68 1.33
C ILE A 94 15.91 -3.17 0.13
N GLN A 95 16.74 -4.02 -0.48
CA GLN A 95 17.53 -3.64 -1.64
C GLN A 95 16.63 -3.22 -2.81
N LYS A 96 15.57 -3.98 -3.11
CA LYS A 96 14.65 -3.63 -4.21
C LYS A 96 13.85 -2.36 -3.95
N LEU A 97 13.46 -2.09 -2.71
CA LEU A 97 12.81 -0.83 -2.36
C LEU A 97 13.79 0.35 -2.44
N ALA A 98 15.06 0.16 -2.05
CA ALA A 98 16.09 1.18 -2.14
C ALA A 98 16.48 1.51 -3.59
N ASP A 99 16.50 0.50 -4.47
CA ASP A 99 16.74 0.68 -5.91
C ASP A 99 15.57 1.39 -6.61
N MET A 100 14.40 1.45 -5.96
CA MET A 100 13.19 2.03 -6.51
C MET A 100 13.18 3.55 -6.32
N SER A 101 13.63 4.28 -7.33
CA SER A 101 13.67 5.76 -7.28
C SER A 101 12.28 6.42 -7.27
N ARG A 102 11.25 5.71 -7.78
CA ARG A 102 9.84 6.14 -7.76
C ARG A 102 8.91 4.93 -7.69
N PHE A 103 7.89 5.01 -6.84
CA PHE A 103 6.77 4.07 -6.87
C PHE A 103 5.95 4.28 -8.16
N VAL A 104 5.52 3.19 -8.79
CA VAL A 104 4.65 3.26 -9.96
C VAL A 104 3.33 3.91 -9.53
N THR A 105 2.98 5.03 -10.16
CA THR A 105 1.66 5.64 -10.00
C THR A 105 0.67 4.81 -10.81
N LEU A 106 -0.24 4.13 -10.13
CA LEU A 106 -1.34 3.41 -10.76
C LEU A 106 -2.64 4.12 -10.40
N ASP A 107 -3.42 4.47 -11.42
CA ASP A 107 -4.79 4.93 -11.23
C ASP A 107 -5.63 3.76 -10.72
N PHE A 108 -6.27 3.91 -9.56
CA PHE A 108 -7.23 2.95 -9.05
C PHE A 108 -8.59 3.61 -8.86
N SER A 109 -9.67 2.90 -9.22
CA SER A 109 -11.04 3.35 -9.02
C SER A 109 -11.72 2.45 -8.00
N PHE A 110 -12.46 3.07 -7.08
CA PHE A 110 -13.20 2.39 -6.02
C PHE A 110 -14.52 3.09 -5.78
N SER A 111 -15.58 2.32 -5.55
CA SER A 111 -16.91 2.82 -5.21
C SER A 111 -17.25 2.46 -3.76
N LEU A 112 -17.45 3.47 -2.92
CA LEU A 112 -17.92 3.30 -1.54
C LEU A 112 -19.45 3.37 -1.53
N CYS A 113 -20.12 2.26 -1.24
CA CYS A 113 -21.57 2.25 -1.05
C CYS A 113 -21.86 2.54 0.43
N LEU A 114 -22.40 3.72 0.73
CA LEU A 114 -22.88 4.05 2.07
C LEU A 114 -24.25 3.41 2.26
N CYS A 115 -24.32 2.34 3.07
CA CYS A 115 -25.60 1.79 3.52
C CYS A 115 -26.26 2.81 4.45
N THR A 116 -27.30 3.48 3.97
CA THR A 116 -28.19 4.29 4.82
C THR A 116 -29.09 3.35 5.62
N THR A 117 -28.92 3.33 6.94
CA THR A 117 -29.88 2.73 7.89
C THR A 117 -31.13 3.58 8.02
#